data_AF-A0A2M8N566-F1
#
_entry.id   AF-A0A2M8N566-F1
#
_cell.length_a   1.000
_cell.length_b   1.000
_cell.length_c   1.000
_cell.angle_alpha   90.00
_cell.angle_beta   90.00
_cell.angle_gamma   90.00
#
_symmetry.space_group_name_H-M   'P 1'
#
loop_
_entity.id
_entity.type
_entity.pdbx_description
1 polymer ?
#
loop_
_entity_poly.entity_id
_entity_poly.type
_entity_poly.pdbx_seq_one_letter_code
_entity_poly.pdbx_strand_id
1 'polypeptide(L)'
;DELEFKYKYNSGVLSFAIEDAPTEKEQLALIDSFEAYAFAGLEPYQYNILWVRHTHTGGDRVELHFVTPKVELNTGKSLNIAPPGWHGYFKPWQTYWNIKQDWARPDDPARKRIYEPGYKALIDAERQRAGLEPAPDPKKQLTEY
;
A
#
# COMPACT_ATOMS: atom_id res chain seq x y z
N ASP A 1 -18.19 -22.15 6.07
CA ASP A 1 -17.96 -20.79 5.58
C ASP A 1 -16.52 -20.73 5.07
N GLU A 2 -16.30 -21.17 3.83
CA GLU A 2 -14.98 -21.15 3.20
C GLU A 2 -15.15 -20.93 1.71
N LEU A 3 -14.52 -19.89 1.17
CA LEU A 3 -14.33 -19.77 -0.27
C LEU A 3 -13.42 -20.91 -0.73
N GLU A 4 -13.86 -21.67 -1.74
CA GLU A 4 -13.08 -22.79 -2.33
C GLU A 4 -11.88 -22.29 -3.16
N PHE A 5 -11.74 -20.98 -3.35
CA PHE A 5 -10.64 -20.38 -4.08
C PHE A 5 -9.32 -20.50 -3.31
N LYS A 6 -8.24 -20.85 -4.01
CA LYS A 6 -6.87 -20.87 -3.47
C LYS A 6 -6.48 -19.53 -2.82
N TYR A 7 -6.91 -18.42 -3.40
CA TYR A 7 -6.66 -17.07 -2.88
C TYR A 7 -7.99 -16.47 -2.42
N LYS A 8 -8.13 -16.27 -1.10
CA LYS A 8 -9.41 -15.91 -0.47
C LYS A 8 -9.65 -14.40 -0.33
N TYR A 9 -8.60 -13.59 -0.27
CA TYR A 9 -8.70 -12.13 -0.12
C TYR A 9 -7.55 -11.39 -0.81
N ASN A 10 -7.76 -10.10 -1.06
CA ASN A 10 -6.72 -9.10 -1.29
C ASN A 10 -6.59 -8.22 -0.05
N SER A 11 -5.37 -7.87 0.32
CA SER A 11 -5.10 -6.75 1.22
C SER A 11 -4.13 -5.79 0.56
N GLY A 12 -4.18 -4.53 0.99
CA GLY A 12 -3.32 -3.48 0.48
C GLY A 12 -3.31 -2.28 1.41
N VAL A 13 -2.48 -1.30 1.07
CA VAL A 13 -2.32 -0.07 1.84
C VAL A 13 -2.20 1.12 0.91
N LEU A 14 -2.90 2.20 1.24
CA LEU A 14 -2.65 3.54 0.71
C LEU A 14 -1.82 4.28 1.75
N SER A 15 -0.59 4.64 1.40
CA SER A 15 0.37 5.26 2.31
C SER A 15 0.79 6.62 1.78
N PHE A 16 0.92 7.58 2.69
CA PHE A 16 1.21 8.98 2.40
C PHE A 16 2.60 9.35 2.91
N ALA A 17 3.21 10.42 2.42
CA ALA A 17 4.33 11.02 3.14
C ALA A 17 3.81 11.70 4.42
N ILE A 18 4.68 11.96 5.39
CA ILE A 18 4.27 12.55 6.68
C ILE A 18 3.69 13.94 6.45
N GLU A 19 4.32 14.71 5.58
CA GLU A 19 3.94 16.07 5.20
C GLU A 19 2.64 16.17 4.40
N ASP A 20 2.20 15.09 3.74
CA ASP A 20 0.95 15.08 2.97
C ASP A 20 -0.27 15.20 3.90
N ALA A 21 -0.16 14.63 5.12
CA ALA A 21 -1.11 14.74 6.23
C ALA A 21 -2.60 14.86 5.80
N PRO A 22 -3.14 13.88 5.04
CA PRO A 22 -4.46 14.02 4.42
C PRO A 22 -5.55 14.19 5.48
N THR A 23 -6.44 15.15 5.26
CA THR A 23 -7.62 15.36 6.10
C THR A 23 -8.56 14.15 6.03
N GLU A 24 -9.44 13.98 7.02
CA GLU A 24 -10.41 12.88 7.00
C GLU A 24 -11.34 12.94 5.78
N LYS A 25 -11.67 14.14 5.30
CA LYS A 25 -12.45 14.33 4.08
C LYS A 25 -11.71 13.82 2.84
N GLU A 26 -10.41 14.08 2.74
CA GLU A 26 -9.59 13.58 1.64
C GLU A 26 -9.40 12.07 1.73
N GLN A 27 -9.25 11.52 2.94
CA GLN A 27 -9.17 10.07 3.16
C GLN A 27 -10.45 9.38 2.70
N LEU A 28 -11.63 9.90 3.08
CA LEU A 28 -12.92 9.36 2.63
C LEU A 28 -13.09 9.48 1.10
N ALA A 29 -12.79 10.63 0.51
CA ALA A 29 -12.89 10.81 -0.94
C ALA A 29 -11.92 9.90 -1.71
N LEU A 30 -10.74 9.63 -1.15
CA LEU A 30 -9.79 8.69 -1.72
C LEU A 30 -10.30 7.23 -1.61
N ILE A 31 -10.88 6.85 -0.47
CA ILE A 31 -11.52 5.54 -0.26
C ILE A 31 -12.65 5.33 -1.27
N ASP A 32 -13.58 6.27 -1.38
CA ASP A 32 -14.70 6.20 -2.33
C ASP A 32 -14.19 6.06 -3.77
N SER A 33 -13.17 6.85 -4.12
CA SER A 33 -12.55 6.78 -5.45
C SER A 33 -11.79 5.48 -5.68
N PHE A 34 -11.15 4.91 -4.64
CA PHE A 34 -10.50 3.63 -4.74
C PHE A 34 -11.53 2.54 -5.02
N GLU A 35 -12.64 2.52 -4.28
CA GLU A 35 -13.68 1.51 -4.46
C GLU A 35 -14.32 1.58 -5.84
N ALA A 36 -14.69 2.78 -6.28
CA ALA A 36 -15.21 3.00 -7.64
C ALA A 36 -14.23 2.53 -8.73
N TYR A 37 -12.92 2.68 -8.49
CA TYR A 37 -11.89 2.24 -9.42
C TYR A 37 -11.63 0.73 -9.35
N ALA A 38 -11.47 0.17 -8.16
CA ALA A 38 -11.14 -1.23 -7.92
C ALA A 38 -12.28 -2.19 -8.29
N PHE A 39 -13.53 -1.75 -8.12
CA PHE A 39 -14.75 -2.52 -8.36
C PHE A 39 -15.55 -1.99 -9.54
N ALA A 40 -14.91 -1.33 -10.50
CA ALA A 40 -15.57 -0.74 -11.67
C ALA A 40 -16.52 -1.75 -12.36
N GLY A 41 -17.79 -1.34 -12.52
CA GLY A 41 -18.84 -2.18 -13.11
C GLY A 41 -19.57 -3.10 -12.13
N LEU A 42 -19.25 -3.03 -10.83
CA LEU A 42 -20.00 -3.68 -9.76
C LEU A 42 -20.77 -2.66 -8.93
N GLU A 43 -21.95 -3.06 -8.46
CA GLU A 43 -22.72 -2.30 -7.49
C GLU A 43 -22.16 -2.51 -6.06
N PRO A 44 -22.36 -1.57 -5.12
CA PRO A 44 -21.82 -1.67 -3.76
C PRO A 44 -22.21 -2.95 -2.99
N TYR A 45 -23.35 -3.58 -3.30
CA TYR A 45 -23.78 -4.83 -2.66
C TYR A 45 -23.08 -6.08 -3.23
N GLN A 46 -22.31 -5.95 -4.31
CA GLN A 46 -21.63 -7.04 -5.01
C GLN A 46 -20.22 -7.31 -4.50
N TYR A 47 -19.69 -6.45 -3.64
CA TYR A 47 -18.39 -6.60 -3.01
C TYR A 47 -18.44 -6.19 -1.54
N ASN A 48 -17.38 -6.51 -0.80
CA ASN A 48 -17.19 -6.00 0.55
C ASN A 48 -15.73 -5.57 0.71
N ILE A 49 -15.47 -4.56 1.51
CA ILE A 49 -14.12 -4.07 1.80
C ILE A 49 -14.11 -3.46 3.20
N LEU A 50 -13.12 -3.85 4.00
CA LEU A 50 -12.87 -3.26 5.32
C LEU A 50 -11.67 -2.32 5.20
N TRP A 51 -11.83 -1.10 5.72
CA TRP A 51 -10.77 -0.11 5.83
C TRP A 51 -10.34 0.08 7.28
N VAL A 52 -9.04 0.21 7.50
CA VAL A 52 -8.44 0.51 8.80
C VAL A 52 -7.41 1.61 8.63
N ARG A 53 -7.59 2.72 9.35
CA ARG A 53 -6.62 3.81 9.41
C ARG A 53 -5.59 3.53 10.49
N HIS A 54 -4.31 3.52 10.11
CA HIS A 54 -3.19 3.51 11.04
C HIS A 54 -2.50 4.88 11.05
N THR A 55 -2.07 5.32 12.23
CA THR A 55 -1.29 6.55 12.43
C THR A 55 -0.02 6.33 13.26
N HIS A 56 0.20 5.13 13.82
CA HIS A 56 1.25 4.93 14.83
C HIS A 56 2.62 4.52 14.26
N THR A 57 2.71 4.15 12.98
CA THR A 57 3.90 3.51 12.42
C THR A 57 4.80 4.53 11.74
N GLY A 58 5.89 4.91 12.41
CA GLY A 58 6.97 5.73 11.82
C GLY A 58 6.60 7.19 11.55
N GLY A 59 6.47 7.99 12.62
CA GLY A 59 6.41 9.44 12.55
C GLY A 59 5.04 10.02 12.18
N ASP A 60 3.95 9.46 12.73
CA ASP A 60 2.57 9.93 12.54
C ASP A 60 2.04 9.85 11.10
N ARG A 61 2.68 9.02 10.27
CA ARG A 61 2.26 8.76 8.90
C ARG A 61 0.86 8.16 8.87
N VAL A 62 -0.01 8.74 8.05
CA VAL A 62 -1.32 8.15 7.76
C VAL A 62 -1.14 6.95 6.82
N GLU A 63 -1.81 5.85 7.15
CA GLU A 63 -1.93 4.68 6.29
C GLU A 63 -3.37 4.19 6.30
N LEU A 64 -3.94 3.93 5.12
CA LEU A 64 -5.27 3.35 4.97
C LEU A 64 -5.09 1.92 4.46
N HIS A 65 -5.16 0.97 5.39
CA HIS A 65 -5.12 -0.45 5.09
C HIS A 65 -6.51 -0.91 4.67
N PHE A 66 -6.57 -1.83 3.72
CA PHE A 66 -7.82 -2.49 3.36
C PHE A 66 -7.67 -4.00 3.23
N VAL A 67 -8.80 -4.69 3.38
CA VAL A 67 -8.96 -6.10 3.03
C VAL A 67 -10.30 -6.31 2.33
N THR A 68 -10.30 -7.07 1.24
CA THR A 68 -11.50 -7.42 0.46
C THR A 68 -11.46 -8.90 0.08
N PRO A 69 -12.58 -9.64 0.19
CA PRO A 69 -12.63 -11.04 -0.23
C PRO A 69 -12.56 -11.16 -1.76
N LYS A 70 -11.96 -12.24 -2.25
CA LYS A 70 -11.79 -12.51 -3.69
C LYS A 70 -13.01 -13.18 -4.33
N VAL A 71 -14.19 -12.64 -4.05
CA VAL A 71 -15.48 -13.16 -4.52
C VAL A 71 -16.43 -12.00 -4.82
N GLU A 72 -17.17 -12.12 -5.92
CA GLU A 72 -18.33 -11.26 -6.17
C GLU A 72 -19.54 -11.86 -5.45
N LEU A 73 -20.16 -11.07 -4.58
CA LEU A 73 -21.08 -11.55 -3.54
C LEU A 73 -22.41 -12.07 -4.09
N ASN A 74 -22.86 -11.60 -5.26
CA ASN A 74 -24.13 -12.03 -5.84
C ASN A 74 -24.01 -13.38 -6.57
N THR A 75 -22.96 -13.55 -7.36
CA THR A 75 -22.74 -14.73 -8.22
C THR A 75 -21.88 -15.80 -7.58
N GLY A 76 -21.14 -15.47 -6.51
CA GLY A 76 -20.16 -16.36 -5.88
C GLY A 76 -18.93 -16.65 -6.74
N LYS A 77 -18.76 -15.95 -7.88
CA LYS A 77 -17.61 -16.13 -8.75
C LYS A 77 -16.37 -15.44 -8.19
N SER A 78 -15.20 -15.94 -8.57
CA SER A 78 -13.94 -15.33 -8.14
C SER A 78 -13.83 -13.90 -8.68
N LEU A 79 -13.48 -12.98 -7.78
CA LEU A 79 -13.17 -11.58 -8.07
C LEU A 79 -11.70 -11.33 -7.71
N ASN A 80 -10.99 -10.58 -8.54
CA ASN A 80 -9.62 -10.18 -8.23
C ASN A 80 -9.37 -8.76 -8.69
N ILE A 81 -9.46 -7.81 -7.76
CA ILE A 81 -9.25 -6.38 -8.04
C ILE A 81 -7.79 -6.04 -8.36
N ALA A 82 -6.84 -6.93 -8.02
CA ALA A 82 -5.42 -6.74 -8.25
C ALA A 82 -4.78 -8.03 -8.82
N PRO A 83 -5.07 -8.36 -10.10
CA PRO A 83 -4.43 -9.49 -10.77
C PRO A 83 -2.93 -9.23 -11.00
N PRO A 84 -2.13 -10.24 -11.39
CA PRO A 84 -0.76 -10.02 -11.84
C PRO A 84 -0.69 -8.87 -12.86
N GLY A 85 0.19 -7.90 -12.64
CA GLY A 85 0.24 -6.67 -13.43
C GLY A 85 -0.62 -5.51 -12.90
N TRP A 86 -1.28 -5.65 -11.75
CA TRP A 86 -2.15 -4.63 -11.14
C TRP A 86 -1.52 -3.24 -11.00
N HIS A 87 -0.19 -3.15 -10.89
CA HIS A 87 0.51 -1.86 -10.83
C HIS A 87 0.16 -0.99 -12.04
N GLY A 88 0.07 -1.56 -13.25
CA GLY A 88 -0.32 -0.79 -14.45
C GLY A 88 -1.77 -0.29 -14.40
N TYR A 89 -2.64 -1.00 -13.68
CA TYR A 89 -4.03 -0.61 -13.45
C TYR A 89 -4.13 0.50 -12.40
N PHE A 90 -3.50 0.35 -11.23
CA PHE A 90 -3.63 1.34 -10.15
C PHE A 90 -2.69 2.54 -10.27
N LYS A 91 -1.59 2.46 -11.02
CA LYS A 91 -0.61 3.57 -11.11
C LYS A 91 -1.24 4.86 -11.66
N PRO A 92 -2.05 4.86 -12.73
CA PRO A 92 -2.72 6.07 -13.20
C PRO A 92 -3.65 6.68 -12.14
N TRP A 93 -4.41 5.86 -11.42
CA TRP A 93 -5.29 6.32 -10.33
C TRP A 93 -4.50 6.95 -9.18
N GLN A 94 -3.40 6.32 -8.77
CA GLN A 94 -2.48 6.87 -7.76
C GLN A 94 -1.88 8.20 -8.23
N THR A 95 -1.39 8.26 -9.47
CA THR A 95 -0.81 9.47 -10.05
C THR A 95 -1.82 10.61 -10.11
N TYR A 96 -3.07 10.34 -10.47
CA TYR A 96 -4.15 11.35 -10.47
C TYR A 96 -4.33 11.96 -9.08
N TRP A 97 -4.45 11.13 -8.04
CA TRP A 97 -4.64 11.63 -6.67
C TRP A 97 -3.44 12.39 -6.14
N ASN A 98 -2.23 11.89 -6.40
CA ASN A 98 -1.01 12.58 -5.99
C ASN A 98 -0.90 13.96 -6.64
N ILE A 99 -1.21 14.09 -7.94
CA ILE A 99 -1.19 15.39 -8.63
C ILE A 99 -2.31 16.30 -8.11
N LYS A 100 -3.53 15.76 -7.94
CA LYS A 100 -4.71 16.54 -7.55
C LYS A 100 -4.54 17.19 -6.18
N GLN A 101 -3.92 16.48 -5.24
CA GLN A 101 -3.75 16.93 -3.85
C GLN A 101 -2.34 17.45 -3.55
N ASP A 102 -1.48 17.53 -4.57
CA ASP A 102 -0.06 17.86 -4.43
C ASP A 102 0.69 16.97 -3.42
N TRP A 103 0.30 15.69 -3.34
CA TRP A 103 0.95 14.72 -2.46
C TRP A 103 2.27 14.21 -3.03
N ALA A 104 3.15 13.79 -2.12
CA ALA A 104 4.43 13.20 -2.44
C ALA A 104 4.32 12.05 -3.46
N ARG A 105 5.12 12.15 -4.53
CA ARG A 105 5.16 11.14 -5.58
C ARG A 105 6.29 10.13 -5.34
N PRO A 106 6.02 8.81 -5.41
CA PRO A 106 7.07 7.79 -5.27
C PRO A 106 8.16 7.85 -6.35
N ASP A 107 7.85 8.41 -7.51
CA ASP A 107 8.76 8.56 -8.65
C ASP A 107 9.40 9.96 -8.76
N ASP A 108 9.23 10.81 -7.75
CA ASP A 108 9.92 12.10 -7.66
C ASP A 108 11.44 11.88 -7.53
N PRO A 109 12.26 12.31 -8.51
CA PRO A 109 13.71 12.16 -8.44
C PRO A 109 14.33 12.81 -7.21
N ALA A 110 13.75 13.91 -6.70
CA ALA A 110 14.24 14.59 -5.50
C ALA A 110 14.05 13.76 -4.22
N ARG A 111 13.11 12.81 -4.23
CA ARG A 111 12.80 11.90 -3.12
C ARG A 111 13.49 10.54 -3.26
N LYS A 112 14.29 10.34 -4.31
CA LYS A 112 14.98 9.07 -4.55
C LYS A 112 15.97 8.80 -3.43
N ARG A 113 15.85 7.62 -2.81
CA ARG A 113 16.79 7.20 -1.76
C ARG A 113 18.19 7.03 -2.37
N ILE A 114 19.20 7.56 -1.69
CA ILE A 114 20.62 7.38 -2.04
C ILE A 114 21.03 5.91 -1.92
N TYR A 115 20.39 5.18 -1.00
CA TYR A 115 20.64 3.76 -0.76
C TYR A 115 19.34 2.99 -0.56
N GLU A 116 19.23 1.86 -1.25
CA GLU A 116 18.17 0.88 -1.07
C GLU A 116 18.78 -0.43 -0.57
N PRO A 117 18.49 -0.86 0.68
CA PRO A 117 19.12 -2.05 1.26
C PRO A 117 18.75 -3.36 0.56
N GLY A 118 17.63 -3.38 -0.17
CA GLY A 118 17.07 -4.59 -0.75
C GLY A 118 16.88 -5.70 0.29
N TYR A 119 17.12 -6.95 -0.12
CA TYR A 119 17.03 -8.14 0.74
C TYR A 119 18.01 -8.10 1.93
N LYS A 120 19.12 -7.33 1.86
CA LYS A 120 20.10 -7.28 2.95
C LYS A 120 19.50 -6.79 4.26
N ALA A 121 18.58 -5.82 4.23
CA ALA A 121 17.89 -5.37 5.45
C ALA A 121 17.09 -6.49 6.14
N LEU A 122 16.51 -7.42 5.37
CA LEU A 122 15.79 -8.57 5.94
C LEU A 122 16.77 -9.56 6.59
N ILE A 123 17.93 -9.80 5.95
CA ILE A 123 19.00 -10.62 6.54
C ILE A 123 19.51 -10.01 7.83
N ASP A 124 19.76 -8.70 7.84
CA ASP A 124 20.33 -8.00 8.99
C ASP A 124 19.34 -7.96 10.16
N ALA A 125 18.05 -7.73 9.89
CA ALA A 125 17.00 -7.83 10.92
C ALA A 125 16.88 -9.25 11.49
N GLU A 126 17.04 -10.28 10.66
CA GLU A 126 17.05 -11.67 11.11
C GLU A 126 18.28 -12.01 11.96
N ARG A 127 19.47 -11.55 11.53
CA ARG A 127 20.70 -11.67 12.31
C ARG A 127 20.57 -11.00 13.66
N GLN A 128 20.00 -9.80 13.71
CA GLN A 128 19.76 -9.08 14.95
C GLN A 128 18.79 -9.84 15.87
N ARG A 129 17.72 -10.43 15.32
CA ARG A 129 16.80 -11.32 16.08
C ARG A 129 17.50 -12.58 16.60
N ALA A 130 18.46 -13.11 15.85
CA ALA A 130 19.28 -14.26 16.23
C ALA A 130 20.47 -13.89 17.15
N GLY A 131 20.63 -12.63 17.55
CA GLY A 131 21.74 -12.17 18.40
C GLY A 131 23.11 -12.10 17.70
N LEU A 132 23.13 -12.13 16.37
CA LEU A 132 24.32 -11.98 15.54
C LEU A 132 24.53 -10.52 15.15
N GLU A 133 25.78 -10.09 15.00
CA GLU A 133 26.09 -8.73 14.55
C GLU A 133 25.59 -8.49 13.11
N PRO A 134 24.80 -7.42 12.87
CA PRO A 134 24.40 -7.04 11.53
C PRO A 134 25.59 -6.48 10.73
N ALA A 135 25.47 -6.47 9.40
CA ALA A 135 26.47 -5.80 8.57
C ALA A 135 26.58 -4.29 8.92
N PRO A 136 27.76 -3.66 8.78
CA PRO A 136 27.93 -2.23 9.08
C PRO A 136 26.99 -1.37 8.24
N ASP A 137 26.40 -0.34 8.86
CA ASP A 137 25.38 0.51 8.25
C ASP A 137 25.95 1.26 7.03
N PRO A 138 25.52 0.92 5.80
CA PRO A 138 26.02 1.56 4.59
C PRO A 138 25.65 3.04 4.50
N LYS A 139 24.62 3.51 5.24
CA LYS A 139 24.31 4.94 5.31
C LYS A 139 25.42 5.72 6.04
N LYS A 140 26.04 5.15 7.07
CA LYS A 140 27.15 5.77 7.79
C LYS A 140 28.40 5.86 6.91
N GLN A 141 28.65 4.83 6.11
CA GLN A 141 29.79 4.77 5.19
C GLN A 141 29.67 5.80 4.03
N LEU A 142 28.44 6.13 3.61
CA LEU A 142 28.20 7.12 2.56
C LEU A 142 28.39 8.58 3.03
N THR A 143 28.30 8.84 4.33
CA THR A 143 28.45 10.19 4.92
C THR A 143 29.87 10.50 5.41
N GLU A 144 30.81 9.56 5.30
CA GLU A 144 32.21 9.69 5.77
C GLU A 144 33.19 10.25 4.72
N TYR A 145 32.70 10.83 3.61
CA TYR A 145 33.50 11.48 2.57
C TYR A 145 33.34 12.99 2.55
#